data_AF-A0A4Q5R1H5-F1
#
_entry.id   AF-A0A4Q5R1H5-F1
#
_cell.length_a   1.000
_cell.length_b   1.000
_cell.length_c   1.000
_cell.angle_alpha   90.00
_cell.angle_beta   90.00
_cell.angle_gamma   90.00
#
_symmetry.space_group_name_H-M   'P 1'
#
loop_
_entity.id
_entity.type
_entity.pdbx_description
1 polymer ?
#
loop_
_entity_poly.entity_id
_entity_poly.type
_entity_poly.pdbx_seq_one_letter_code
_entity_poly.pdbx_strand_id
1 'polypeptide(L)'
;MAKGVARDPQKQQRDELIMDTNKSSIVSKRSVEKLYYDGEPEYFRYFVSKFKRRSPLINRGYWLRMKAIEHGVSRFLAGRTSKRKVVVNLGCG
;
A
#
# COMPACT_ATOMS: atom_id res chain seq x y z
N MET A 1 -14.12 -3.65 38.43
CA MET A 1 -12.94 -3.81 37.54
C MET A 1 -13.20 -5.01 36.63
N ALA A 2 -13.47 -4.79 35.34
CA ALA A 2 -13.68 -5.88 34.40
C ALA A 2 -12.33 -6.50 34.02
N LYS A 3 -12.14 -7.78 34.32
CA LYS A 3 -10.97 -8.55 33.85
C LYS A 3 -11.04 -8.61 32.32
N GLY A 4 -10.04 -8.05 31.65
CA GLY A 4 -9.93 -8.11 30.19
C GLY A 4 -9.87 -9.57 29.73
N VAL A 5 -10.73 -9.93 28.77
CA VAL A 5 -10.71 -11.24 28.12
C VAL A 5 -9.32 -11.45 27.52
N ALA A 6 -8.62 -12.51 27.94
CA ALA A 6 -7.33 -12.88 27.34
C ALA A 6 -7.55 -13.14 25.84
N ARG A 7 -6.78 -12.44 24.99
CA ARG A 7 -6.85 -12.62 23.54
C ARG A 7 -6.34 -14.00 23.18
N ASP A 8 -7.04 -14.69 22.28
CA ASP A 8 -6.60 -15.96 21.71
C ASP A 8 -5.21 -15.80 21.06
N PRO A 9 -4.17 -16.49 21.55
CA PRO A 9 -2.81 -16.41 21.02
C PRO A 9 -2.71 -16.76 19.52
N GLN A 10 -3.55 -17.68 19.04
CA GLN A 10 -3.56 -18.06 17.62
C GLN A 10 -4.09 -16.94 16.74
N LYS A 11 -5.13 -16.24 17.22
CA LYS A 11 -5.65 -15.06 16.54
C LYS A 11 -4.59 -13.96 16.48
N GLN A 12 -3.87 -13.73 17.57
CA GLN A 12 -2.83 -12.70 17.63
C GLN A 12 -1.69 -12.95 16.64
N GLN A 13 -1.21 -14.20 16.54
CA GLN A 13 -0.20 -14.57 15.54
C GLN A 13 -0.70 -14.38 14.10
N ARG A 14 -1.95 -14.72 13.82
CA ARG A 14 -2.55 -14.50 12.48
C ARG A 14 -2.63 -13.01 12.15
N ASP A 15 -3.06 -12.19 13.10
CA ASP A 15 -3.13 -10.74 12.94
C ASP A 15 -1.74 -10.14 12.64
N GLU A 16 -0.70 -10.61 13.32
CA GLU A 16 0.69 -10.19 13.07
C GLU A 16 1.17 -10.56 11.66
N LEU A 17 0.89 -11.79 11.20
CA LEU A 17 1.22 -12.21 9.84
C LEU A 17 0.51 -11.37 8.77
N ILE A 18 -0.76 -11.01 9.01
CA ILE A 18 -1.51 -10.12 8.12
C ILE A 18 -0.86 -8.74 8.08
N MET A 19 -0.52 -8.15 9.22
CA MET A 19 0.14 -6.84 9.26
C MET A 19 1.52 -6.84 8.60
N ASP A 20 2.25 -7.96 8.67
CA ASP A 20 3.55 -8.11 8.00
C ASP A 20 3.46 -8.11 6.47
N THR A 21 2.30 -8.47 5.90
CA THR A 21 2.10 -8.37 4.44
C THR A 21 2.27 -6.94 3.93
N ASN A 22 1.90 -5.93 4.73
CA ASN A 22 2.07 -4.52 4.38
C ASN A 22 3.54 -4.16 4.23
N LYS A 23 4.43 -4.67 5.11
CA LYS A 23 5.88 -4.46 5.03
C LYS A 23 6.46 -4.96 3.70
N SER A 24 5.96 -6.09 3.20
CA SER A 24 6.40 -6.65 1.92
C SER A 24 5.94 -5.81 0.72
N SER A 25 4.73 -5.26 0.81
CA SER A 25 4.08 -4.52 -0.27
C SER A 25 4.70 -3.14 -0.48
N ILE A 26 4.97 -2.42 0.61
CA ILE A 26 5.53 -1.07 0.56
C ILE A 26 6.96 -1.07 0.00
N VAL A 27 7.76 -2.10 0.32
CA VAL A 27 9.10 -2.30 -0.26
C VAL A 27 9.01 -2.50 -1.77
N SER A 28 7.99 -3.21 -2.24
CA SER A 28 7.82 -3.50 -3.67
C SER A 28 7.33 -2.28 -4.44
N LYS A 29 6.46 -1.45 -3.84
CA LYS A 29 6.09 -0.12 -4.36
C LYS A 29 7.31 0.81 -4.46
N ARG A 30 8.15 0.87 -3.42
CA ARG A 30 9.40 1.67 -3.45
C ARG A 30 10.38 1.19 -4.52
N SER A 31 10.46 -0.12 -4.74
CA SER A 31 11.28 -0.70 -5.82
C SER A 31 10.84 -0.19 -7.20
N VAL A 32 9.52 -0.08 -7.42
CA VAL A 32 8.97 0.52 -8.65
C VAL A 32 9.23 2.01 -8.71
N GLU A 33 8.92 2.77 -7.66
CA GLU A 33 9.14 4.23 -7.58
C GLU A 33 10.57 4.60 -8.00
N LYS A 34 11.56 3.96 -7.36
CA LYS A 34 12.97 4.27 -7.62
C LYS A 34 13.48 3.86 -9.00
N LEU A 35 12.85 2.89 -9.66
CA LEU A 35 13.33 2.34 -10.94
C LEU A 35 12.55 2.84 -12.15
N TYR A 36 11.26 3.15 -11.99
CA TYR A 36 10.34 3.42 -13.09
C TYR A 36 9.97 4.91 -13.15
N TYR A 37 10.23 5.66 -12.07
CA TYR A 37 9.92 7.08 -11.92
C TYR A 37 11.17 7.84 -11.43
N ASP A 38 12.33 7.55 -12.04
CA ASP A 38 13.57 8.24 -11.70
C ASP A 38 13.44 9.75 -11.97
N GLY A 39 13.93 10.57 -11.05
CA GLY A 39 13.78 12.04 -11.09
C GLY A 39 12.46 12.59 -10.53
N GLU A 40 11.47 11.74 -10.24
CA GLU A 40 10.22 12.15 -9.59
C GLU A 40 10.35 12.15 -8.05
N PRO A 41 9.45 12.86 -7.32
CA PRO A 41 9.45 12.82 -5.86
C PRO A 41 9.24 11.41 -5.30
N GLU A 42 10.14 10.98 -4.41
CA GLU A 42 10.04 9.70 -3.70
C GLU A 42 9.14 9.84 -2.45
N TYR A 43 7.95 9.23 -2.48
CA TYR A 43 7.01 9.21 -1.37
C TYR A 43 7.18 7.97 -0.48
N PHE A 44 7.57 6.81 -1.04
CA PHE A 44 7.69 5.57 -0.26
C PHE A 44 8.95 5.51 0.60
N ARG A 45 9.93 6.39 0.39
CA ARG A 45 11.19 6.43 1.16
C ARG A 45 11.01 6.68 2.66
N TYR A 46 9.92 7.33 3.06
CA TYR A 46 9.65 7.62 4.48
C TYR A 46 9.07 6.43 5.24
N PHE A 47 8.52 5.44 4.52
CA PHE A 47 7.88 4.25 5.09
C PHE A 47 8.75 3.00 4.99
N VAL A 48 9.83 3.08 4.22
CA VAL A 48 10.82 2.00 4.06
C VAL A 48 12.18 2.61 4.29
N SER A 49 12.91 2.20 5.33
CA SER A 49 14.25 2.73 5.60
C SER A 49 15.24 2.38 4.49
N LYS A 50 15.39 1.09 4.20
CA LYS A 50 16.39 0.59 3.23
C LYS A 50 15.76 0.23 1.88
N PHE A 51 16.33 0.74 0.80
CA PHE A 51 15.95 0.33 -0.55
C PHE A 51 16.26 -1.16 -0.76
N LYS A 52 15.28 -1.90 -1.30
CA LYS A 52 15.45 -3.29 -1.74
C LYS A 52 14.84 -3.44 -3.12
N ARG A 53 15.67 -3.80 -4.10
CA ARG A 53 15.23 -4.10 -5.47
C ARG A 53 14.43 -5.40 -5.50
N ARG A 54 13.33 -5.42 -6.25
CA ARG A 54 12.57 -6.63 -6.59
C ARG A 54 12.89 -7.11 -8.02
N SER A 55 12.50 -8.35 -8.32
CA SER A 55 12.65 -8.92 -9.66
C SER A 55 11.81 -8.13 -10.68
N PRO A 56 12.18 -8.13 -11.97
CA PRO A 56 11.44 -7.42 -13.02
C PRO A 56 9.95 -7.81 -13.07
N LEU A 57 9.63 -9.09 -12.89
CA LEU A 57 8.25 -9.57 -12.88
C LEU A 57 7.45 -9.00 -11.70
N ILE A 58 8.03 -8.96 -10.50
CA ILE A 58 7.38 -8.36 -9.32
C ILE A 58 7.19 -6.86 -9.52
N ASN A 59 8.20 -6.15 -10.02
CA ASN A 59 8.09 -4.71 -10.32
C ASN A 59 6.98 -4.43 -11.33
N ARG A 60 6.87 -5.23 -12.40
CA ARG A 60 5.80 -5.08 -13.39
C ARG A 60 4.42 -5.26 -12.77
N GLY A 61 4.25 -6.26 -11.89
CA GLY A 61 3.01 -6.48 -11.16
C GLY A 61 2.63 -5.32 -10.24
N TYR A 62 3.60 -4.80 -9.46
CA TYR A 62 3.36 -3.65 -8.58
C TYR A 62 3.14 -2.34 -9.34
N TRP A 63 3.83 -2.13 -10.46
CA TRP A 63 3.59 -1.00 -11.34
C TRP A 63 2.16 -1.04 -11.89
N LEU A 64 1.71 -2.20 -12.38
CA LEU A 64 0.32 -2.37 -12.85
C LEU A 64 -0.68 -2.13 -11.72
N ARG A 65 -0.43 -2.65 -10.53
CA ARG A 65 -1.26 -2.41 -9.33
C ARG A 65 -1.39 -0.92 -9.02
N MET A 66 -0.28 -0.18 -9.07
CA MET A 66 -0.28 1.27 -8.84
C MET A 66 -1.06 2.01 -9.94
N LYS A 67 -0.82 1.67 -11.21
CA LYS A 67 -1.52 2.27 -12.34
C LYS A 67 -3.02 1.99 -12.34
N ALA A 68 -3.45 0.81 -11.90
CA ALA A 68 -4.87 0.49 -11.78
C ALA A 68 -5.59 1.39 -10.75
N ILE A 69 -4.98 1.60 -9.58
CA ILE A 69 -5.52 2.52 -8.57
C ILE A 69 -5.51 3.96 -9.07
N GLU A 70 -4.40 4.42 -9.64
CA GLU A 70 -4.26 5.76 -10.22
C GLU A 70 -5.35 6.03 -11.26
N HIS A 71 -5.55 5.08 -12.18
CA HIS A 71 -6.57 5.20 -13.23
C HIS A 71 -7.98 5.25 -12.64
N GLY A 72 -8.33 4.33 -11.73
CA GLY A 72 -9.65 4.28 -11.10
C GLY A 72 -9.98 5.55 -10.32
N VAL A 73 -9.04 6.03 -9.50
CA VAL A 73 -9.20 7.27 -8.73
C VAL A 73 -9.28 8.47 -9.66
N SER A 74 -8.41 8.57 -10.68
CA SER A 74 -8.44 9.68 -11.64
C SER A 74 -9.76 9.76 -12.39
N ARG A 75 -10.31 8.62 -12.83
CA ARG A 75 -11.63 8.57 -13.47
C ARG A 75 -12.75 8.98 -12.53
N PHE A 76 -12.74 8.50 -11.28
CA PHE A 76 -13.70 8.92 -10.27
C PHE A 76 -13.64 10.44 -10.05
N LEU A 77 -12.44 11.01 -9.92
CA LEU A 77 -12.22 12.45 -9.73
C LEU A 77 -12.58 13.29 -10.96
N ALA A 78 -12.42 12.77 -12.18
CA ALA A 78 -12.79 13.45 -13.41
C ALA A 78 -14.31 13.48 -13.69
N GLY A 79 -15.10 12.56 -13.14
CA GLY A 79 -16.55 12.48 -13.41
C GLY A 79 -17.32 13.74 -12.96
N ARG A 80 -18.17 14.33 -13.81
CA ARG A 80 -18.93 15.53 -13.44
C ARG A 80 -20.01 15.21 -12.40
N THR A 81 -20.01 15.93 -11.28
CA THR A 81 -21.04 15.83 -10.24
C THR A 81 -21.03 17.09 -9.37
N SER A 82 -22.17 17.48 -8.82
CA SER A 82 -22.30 18.55 -7.82
C SER A 82 -21.98 18.07 -6.40
N LYS A 83 -21.84 16.75 -6.19
CA LYS A 83 -21.56 16.16 -4.87
C LYS A 83 -20.06 16.21 -4.55
N ARG A 84 -19.72 16.40 -3.28
CA ARG A 84 -18.34 16.25 -2.79
C ARG A 84 -17.88 14.80 -3.00
N LYS A 85 -16.66 14.64 -3.50
CA LYS A 85 -16.01 13.34 -3.66
C LYS A 85 -15.07 13.07 -2.50
N VAL A 86 -15.06 11.83 -2.02
CA VAL A 86 -14.18 11.36 -0.94
C VAL A 86 -13.59 10.02 -1.37
N VAL A 87 -12.28 9.86 -1.19
CA VAL A 87 -11.59 8.58 -1.39
C VAL A 87 -11.31 7.98 -0.01
N VAL A 88 -11.85 6.79 0.24
CA VAL A 88 -11.63 6.06 1.49
C VAL A 88 -10.74 4.85 1.19
N ASN A 89 -9.51 4.86 1.70
CA ASN A 89 -8.57 3.75 1.54
C ASN A 89 -8.67 2.80 2.74
N LEU A 90 -9.36 1.66 2.56
CA LEU A 90 -9.57 0.65 3.59
C LEU A 90 -8.36 -0.29 3.66
N GLY A 91 -7.72 -0.38 4.82
CA GLY A 91 -6.46 -1.12 4.97
C GLY A 91 -5.29 -0.42 4.29
N CYS A 92 -5.12 0.89 4.54
CA CYS A 92 -4.21 1.77 3.80
C CYS A 92 -2.70 1.54 4.04
N GLY A 93 -2.34 0.57 4.88
CA GLY A 93 -0.94 0.21 5.15
C GLY A 93 -0.22 -0.40 3.96
#